data_AF-A0A376FAN4-F1
#
_entry.id   AF-A0A376FAN4-F1
#
_cell.length_a   1.000
_cell.length_b   1.000
_cell.length_c   1.000
_cell.angle_alpha   90.00
_cell.angle_beta   90.00
_cell.angle_gamma   90.00
#
_symmetry.space_group_name_H-M   'P 1'
#
loop_
_entity.id
_entity.type
_entity.pdbx_description
1 polymer ?
#
loop_
_entity_poly.entity_id
_entity_poly.type
_entity_poly.pdbx_seq_one_letter_code
_entity_poly.pdbx_strand_id
1 'polypeptide(L)'
;MRIGILALPGSMKSAVAGLCDMFWLANEVIAQQPAGEGISPFEAVIITAEGKPVPDAQGRPIEADGSFATGGNLRPRDSLRDEA
;
A
#
# COMPACT_ATOMS: atom_id res chain seq x y z
N MET A 1 1.55 -5.76 11.13
CA MET A 1 2.83 -5.10 10.76
C MET A 1 2.56 -4.12 9.63
N ARG A 2 3.05 -2.87 9.69
CA ARG A 2 2.80 -1.85 8.66
C ARG A 2 3.95 -1.74 7.67
N ILE A 3 3.65 -1.72 6.38
CA ILE A 3 4.63 -1.66 5.29
C ILE A 3 4.28 -0.49 4.37
N GLY A 4 5.20 0.47 4.25
CA GLY A 4 5.11 1.55 3.27
C GLY A 4 5.78 1.17 1.96
N ILE A 5 5.02 1.11 0.87
CA ILE A 5 5.54 0.93 -0.49
C ILE A 5 5.76 2.32 -1.09
N LEU A 6 7.02 2.74 -1.11
CA LEU A 6 7.40 4.06 -1.62
C LEU A 6 7.33 4.13 -3.15
N ALA A 7 6.40 4.93 -3.67
CA ALA A 7 6.35 5.29 -5.08
C ALA A 7 7.07 6.63 -5.31
N LEU A 8 7.93 6.66 -6.33
CA LEU A 8 8.66 7.84 -6.79
C LEU A 8 8.29 8.15 -8.24
N PRO A 9 8.53 9.38 -8.73
CA PRO A 9 8.43 9.67 -10.17
C PRO A 9 9.29 8.69 -10.99
N GLY A 10 8.69 8.09 -12.00
CA GLY A 10 9.32 7.06 -12.84
C GLY A 10 9.25 5.63 -12.27
N SER A 11 8.71 5.42 -11.07
CA SER A 11 8.43 4.07 -10.55
C SER A 11 7.54 3.30 -11.52
N MET A 12 7.76 2.00 -11.63
CA MET A 12 6.91 1.14 -12.44
C MET A 12 5.63 0.81 -11.69
N LYS A 13 4.47 1.21 -12.22
CA LYS A 13 3.16 0.91 -11.62
C LYS A 13 2.94 -0.59 -11.39
N SER A 14 3.45 -1.45 -12.29
CA SER A 14 3.36 -2.90 -12.15
C SER A 14 4.19 -3.46 -10.99
N ALA A 15 5.35 -2.86 -10.68
CA ALA A 15 6.16 -3.27 -9.54
C ALA A 15 5.48 -2.91 -8.22
N VAL A 16 4.89 -1.71 -8.14
CA VAL A 16 4.11 -1.27 -6.97
C VAL A 16 2.90 -2.20 -6.76
N ALA A 17 2.13 -2.47 -7.81
CA ALA A 17 0.99 -3.38 -7.75
C ALA A 17 1.42 -4.80 -7.33
N GLY A 18 2.49 -5.34 -7.92
CA GLY A 18 2.99 -6.66 -7.57
C GLY A 18 3.41 -6.78 -6.10
N LEU A 19 4.01 -5.74 -5.51
CA LEU A 19 4.33 -5.74 -4.08
C LEU A 19 3.07 -5.75 -3.22
N CYS A 20 2.05 -4.95 -3.57
CA CYS A 20 0.75 -4.98 -2.88
C CYS A 20 0.12 -6.38 -2.94
N ASP A 21 0.14 -7.01 -4.12
CA ASP A 21 -0.44 -8.34 -4.32
C ASP A 21 0.27 -9.41 -3.46
N MET A 22 1.60 -9.31 -3.30
CA MET A 22 2.35 -10.24 -2.45
C MET A 22 1.94 -10.16 -0.98
N PHE A 23 1.78 -8.95 -0.44
CA PHE A 23 1.30 -8.78 0.93
C PHE A 23 -0.16 -9.19 1.11
N TRP A 24 -0.99 -8.96 0.08
CA TRP A 24 -2.36 -9.44 0.09
C TRP A 24 -2.41 -10.97 0.12
N LEU A 25 -1.66 -11.66 -0.76
CA LEU A 25 -1.57 -13.12 -0.77
C LEU A 25 -1.01 -13.67 0.54
N ALA A 26 0.00 -13.01 1.12
CA ALA A 26 0.55 -13.40 2.42
C ALA A 26 -0.53 -13.33 3.52
N ASN A 27 -1.37 -12.30 3.51
CA ASN A 27 -2.49 -12.19 4.45
C ASN A 27 -3.54 -13.29 4.26
N GLU A 28 -3.83 -13.70 3.02
CA GLU A 28 -4.71 -14.83 2.74
C GLU A 28 -4.16 -16.14 3.33
N VAL A 29 -2.84 -16.35 3.25
CA VAL A 29 -2.19 -17.52 3.85
C VAL A 29 -2.21 -17.44 5.38
N ILE A 30 -1.93 -16.26 5.96
CA ILE A 30 -2.00 -16.02 7.41
C ILE A 30 -3.40 -16.31 7.95
N ALA A 31 -4.45 -15.87 7.25
CA ALA A 31 -5.84 -16.08 7.65
C ALA A 31 -6.27 -17.55 7.70
N GLN A 32 -5.57 -18.44 6.98
CA GLN A 32 -5.83 -19.88 6.94
C GLN A 32 -5.07 -20.66 8.02
N GLN A 33 -4.16 -20.02 8.75
CA GLN A 33 -3.37 -20.72 9.77
C GLN A 33 -4.23 -21.13 10.98
N PRO A 34 -3.92 -22.27 11.61
CA PRO A 34 -4.57 -22.67 12.86
C PRO A 34 -4.44 -21.60 13.94
N ALA A 35 -5.48 -21.45 14.75
CA ALA A 35 -5.48 -20.51 15.87
C ALA A 35 -4.29 -20.78 16.80
N GLY A 36 -3.43 -19.78 17.00
CA GLY A 36 -2.26 -19.86 17.89
C GLY A 36 -0.89 -19.77 17.21
N GLU A 37 -0.80 -19.80 15.87
CA GLU A 37 0.50 -19.69 15.15
C GLU A 37 1.04 -18.26 14.98
N GLY A 38 0.26 -17.24 15.38
CA GLY A 38 0.82 -15.96 15.85
C GLY A 38 1.46 -15.02 14.81
N ILE A 39 1.23 -15.20 13.51
CA ILE A 39 1.69 -14.21 12.51
C ILE A 39 0.69 -13.05 12.45
N SER A 40 1.17 -11.84 12.74
CA SER A 40 0.36 -10.63 12.58
C SER A 40 0.18 -10.28 11.09
N PRO A 41 -1.04 -9.98 10.62
CA PRO A 41 -1.27 -9.55 9.24
C PRO A 41 -0.45 -8.31 8.84
N PHE A 42 -0.17 -8.20 7.55
CA PHE A 42 0.47 -7.06 6.93
C PHE A 42 -0.55 -6.00 6.54
N GLU A 43 -0.19 -4.74 6.76
CA GLU A 43 -0.90 -3.57 6.22
C GLU A 43 0.06 -2.88 5.25
N ALA A 44 -0.11 -3.15 3.96
CA ALA A 44 0.70 -2.56 2.89
C ALA A 44 -0.04 -1.37 2.27
N VAL A 45 0.66 -0.25 2.13
CA VAL A 45 0.12 1.04 1.69
C VAL A 45 1.10 1.72 0.75
N ILE A 46 0.60 2.32 -0.32
CA ILE A 46 1.42 3.08 -1.25
C ILE A 46 1.63 4.47 -0.67
N ILE A 47 2.88 4.88 -0.51
CA ILE A 47 3.22 6.21 -0.01
C ILE A 47 4.06 6.98 -1.02
N THR A 48 3.89 8.29 -1.03
CA THR A 48 4.75 9.21 -1.78
C THR A 48 5.28 10.29 -0.84
N ALA A 49 6.13 11.18 -1.33
CA ALA A 49 6.67 12.27 -0.51
C ALA A 49 5.56 13.06 0.17
N GLU A 50 4.62 13.58 -0.62
CA GLU A 50 3.56 14.48 -0.14
C GLU A 50 2.18 13.82 -0.09
N GLY A 51 2.09 12.49 -0.25
CA GLY A 51 0.80 11.79 -0.36
C GLY A 51 -0.01 12.20 -1.58
N LYS A 52 0.67 12.71 -2.61
CA LYS A 52 0.10 13.06 -3.91
C LYS A 52 0.48 12.00 -4.95
N PRO A 53 -0.31 11.81 -6.00
CA PRO A 53 0.03 10.89 -7.07
C PRO A 53 1.36 11.27 -7.73
N VAL A 54 2.15 10.25 -8.10
CA VAL A 54 3.40 10.43 -8.86
C VAL A 54 3.29 9.74 -10.22
N PRO A 55 3.92 10.29 -11.28
CA PRO A 55 3.87 9.68 -12.60
C PRO A 55 4.74 8.42 -12.65
N ASP A 56 4.23 7.35 -13.26
CA ASP A 56 5.02 6.18 -13.65
C ASP A 56 5.92 6.49 -14.86
N ALA A 57 6.73 5.52 -15.29
CA ALA A 57 7.61 5.66 -16.45
C ALA A 57 6.89 6.03 -17.78
N GLN A 58 5.57 5.86 -17.87
CA GLN A 58 4.74 6.21 -19.02
C GLN A 58 3.91 7.49 -18.78
N GLY A 59 4.13 8.19 -17.66
CA GLY A 59 3.39 9.39 -17.28
C GLY A 59 2.01 9.12 -16.66
N ARG A 60 1.65 7.87 -16.38
CA ARG A 60 0.36 7.52 -15.77
C ARG A 60 0.44 7.67 -14.25
N PRO A 61 -0.63 8.09 -13.57
CA PRO A 61 -0.59 8.29 -12.13
C PRO A 61 -0.49 6.96 -11.37
N ILE A 62 0.36 6.95 -10.34
CA ILE A 62 0.36 6.03 -9.22
C ILE A 62 -0.25 6.79 -8.05
N GLU A 63 -1.44 6.38 -7.63
CA GLU A 63 -2.15 6.96 -6.48
C GLU A 63 -1.43 6.64 -5.17
N ALA A 64 -1.59 7.51 -4.18
CA ALA A 64 -0.94 7.39 -2.88
C ALA A 64 -1.98 7.30 -1.76
N ASP A 65 -1.78 6.37 -0.83
CA ASP A 65 -2.56 6.21 0.38
C ASP A 65 -2.07 7.12 1.52
N GLY A 66 -0.85 7.66 1.40
CA GLY A 66 -0.26 8.51 2.43
C GLY A 66 1.06 9.18 2.06
N SER A 67 1.55 10.00 2.99
CA SER A 67 2.79 10.77 2.90
C SER A 67 3.82 10.31 3.93
N PHE A 68 5.09 10.28 3.56
CA PHE A 68 6.18 10.18 4.54
C PHE A 68 6.75 11.55 4.97
N ALA A 69 6.56 12.62 4.19
CA ALA A 69 7.01 13.97 4.57
C ALA A 69 6.14 14.61 5.66
N THR A 70 4.84 14.30 5.72
CA THR A 70 3.91 14.85 6.71
C THR A 70 3.80 14.03 8.00
N GLY A 71 4.76 13.13 8.27
CA GLY A 71 4.79 12.36 9.52
C GLY A 71 3.91 11.11 9.56
N GLY A 72 3.74 10.41 8.43
CA GLY A 72 3.31 8.99 8.43
C GLY A 72 1.89 8.71 8.91
N ASN A 73 0.95 9.64 8.76
CA ASN A 73 -0.47 9.34 8.95
C ASN A 73 -1.04 8.67 7.69
N LEU A 74 -0.92 7.34 7.66
CA LEU A 74 -1.56 6.47 6.68
C LEU A 74 -3.07 6.56 6.87
N ARG A 75 -3.83 6.99 5.85
CA ARG A 75 -5.28 7.02 5.95
C ARG A 75 -5.84 5.60 5.79
N PRO A 76 -6.78 5.15 6.64
CA PRO A 76 -7.41 3.85 6.48
C PRO A 76 -8.14 3.75 5.14
N ARG A 77 -7.92 2.64 4.42
CA ARG A 77 -8.44 2.36 3.08
C ARG A 77 -9.98 2.33 3.01
N ASP A 78 -10.66 2.17 4.14
CA ASP A 78 -12.13 2.11 4.25
C ASP A 78 -12.82 3.48 4.16
N SER A 79 -12.06 4.58 4.21
CA SER A 79 -12.62 5.94 4.16
C SER A 79 -13.08 6.39 2.76
N LEU A 80 -12.93 5.56 1.73
CA LEU A 80 -13.30 5.86 0.34
C LEU A 80 -14.60 5.17 -0.14
N ARG A 81 -15.35 4.51 0.75
CA ARG A 81 -16.60 3.81 0.37
C ARG A 81 -17.88 4.61 0.59
N ASP A 82 -17.83 5.80 1.19
CA ASP A 82 -19.03 6.58 1.55
C ASP A 82 -19.33 7.78 0.62
N GLU A 83 -18.63 7.95 -0.51
CA GLU A 83 -18.91 9.03 -1.49
C GLU A 83 -19.28 8.51 -2.89
N ALA A 84 -20.23 7.58 -2.97
CA ALA A 84 -20.87 7.15 -4.23
C ALA A 84 -22.39 7.06 -4.10
#